data_AF-A0A976EIY1-F1
#
_entry.id   AF-A0A976EIY1-F1
#
_cell.length_a   1.000
_cell.length_b   1.000
_cell.length_c   1.000
_cell.angle_alpha   90.00
_cell.angle_beta   90.00
_cell.angle_gamma   90.00
#
_symmetry.space_group_name_H-M   'P 1'
#
loop_
_entity.id
_entity.type
_entity.pdbx_description
1 polymer ?
#
loop_
_entity_poly.entity_id
_entity_poly.type
_entity_poly.pdbx_seq_one_letter_code
_entity_poly.pdbx_strand_id
1 'polypeptide(L)'
;METWQTILLAIGGNTAVVAVLGFLGKSLLEKLVTRDTKRFESDLKAKSDAAIEHLKGELQLKAVEHKERFSRLHEKRATVIAELYGCLVEMLWEAESFLSPLQWVGEPNQEEKHRLAMNKLVEFFRFFDKNRIYLPEELCESLEKLAMQVRSHIISSGVYIKYKDETLNDHTRESKEKAWNAGWGAIRNEVPQARKLLEERFRGLLGAGA
;
A
#
# COMPACT_ATOMS: atom_id res chain seq x y z
N MET A 1 -26.06 100.45 29.73
CA MET A 1 -25.27 99.28 29.30
C MET A 1 -26.08 98.52 28.29
N GLU A 2 -25.55 98.40 27.08
CA GLU A 2 -26.23 97.96 25.85
C GLU A 2 -26.59 96.47 25.93
N THR A 3 -27.87 96.15 25.72
CA THR A 3 -28.43 94.79 25.64
C THR A 3 -27.71 93.89 24.62
N TRP A 4 -27.05 94.50 23.62
CA TRP A 4 -26.23 93.82 22.62
C TRP A 4 -24.97 93.16 23.19
N GLN A 5 -24.34 93.75 24.21
CA GLN A 5 -23.17 93.15 24.88
C GLN A 5 -23.55 91.92 25.70
N THR A 6 -24.73 91.93 26.33
CA THR A 6 -25.26 90.80 27.12
C THR A 6 -25.66 89.63 26.22
N ILE A 7 -26.23 89.92 25.04
CA ILE A 7 -26.57 88.91 24.02
C ILE A 7 -25.29 88.30 23.42
N LEU A 8 -24.27 89.10 23.12
CA LEU A 8 -22.96 88.62 22.65
C LEU A 8 -22.22 87.75 23.69
N LEU A 9 -22.26 88.12 24.98
CA LEU A 9 -21.69 87.33 26.07
C LEU A 9 -22.48 86.04 26.35
N ALA A 10 -23.81 86.09 26.29
CA ALA A 10 -24.68 84.92 26.48
C ALA A 10 -24.57 83.91 25.32
N ILE A 11 -24.45 84.41 24.07
CA ILE A 11 -24.25 83.56 22.89
C ILE A 11 -22.80 83.07 22.80
N GLY A 12 -21.82 83.90 23.14
CA GLY A 12 -20.38 83.56 23.12
C GLY A 12 -19.97 82.57 24.21
N GLY A 13 -20.55 82.68 25.42
CA GLY A 13 -20.33 81.73 26.51
C GLY A 13 -20.93 80.35 26.23
N ASN A 14 -22.15 80.30 25.68
CA ASN A 14 -22.79 79.02 25.31
C ASN A 14 -22.12 78.32 24.13
N THR A 15 -21.65 79.07 23.12
CA THR A 15 -20.92 78.47 21.99
C THR A 15 -19.57 77.89 22.41
N ALA A 16 -18.84 78.54 23.34
CA ALA A 16 -17.62 77.99 23.89
C ALA A 16 -17.85 76.68 24.66
N VAL A 17 -18.90 76.61 25.49
CA VAL A 17 -19.26 75.38 26.22
C VAL A 17 -19.69 74.26 25.27
N VAL A 18 -20.49 74.56 24.25
CA VAL A 18 -20.88 73.59 23.21
C VAL A 18 -19.67 73.09 22.43
N ALA A 19 -18.70 73.96 22.11
CA ALA A 19 -17.46 73.56 21.44
C ALA A 19 -16.60 72.62 22.30
N VAL A 20 -16.46 72.91 23.60
CA VAL A 20 -15.73 72.05 24.55
C VAL A 20 -16.44 70.71 24.72
N LEU A 21 -17.77 70.69 24.88
CA LEU A 21 -18.55 69.46 24.98
C LEU A 21 -18.51 68.64 23.69
N GLY A 22 -18.59 69.29 22.53
CA GLY A 22 -18.44 68.63 21.23
C GLY A 22 -17.05 68.03 21.04
N PHE A 23 -16.00 68.75 21.47
CA PHE A 23 -14.62 68.25 21.43
C PHE A 23 -14.41 67.07 22.39
N LEU A 24 -14.91 67.15 23.63
CA LEU A 24 -14.83 66.06 24.60
C LEU A 24 -15.64 64.84 24.15
N GLY A 25 -16.86 65.04 23.64
CA GLY A 25 -17.70 63.97 23.09
C GLY A 25 -17.04 63.28 21.90
N LYS A 26 -16.48 64.05 20.97
CA LYS A 26 -15.71 63.52 19.83
C LYS A 26 -14.48 62.75 20.30
N SER A 27 -13.71 63.28 21.26
CA SER A 27 -12.52 62.63 21.80
C SER A 27 -12.83 61.29 22.50
N LEU A 28 -13.94 61.22 23.24
CA LEU A 28 -14.39 60.00 23.89
C LEU A 28 -14.91 58.96 22.88
N LEU A 29 -15.67 59.39 21.87
CA LEU A 29 -16.13 58.52 20.78
C LEU A 29 -14.96 57.96 19.97
N GLU A 30 -13.99 58.80 19.59
CA GLU A 30 -12.79 58.36 18.88
C GLU A 30 -11.97 57.37 19.72
N LYS A 31 -11.81 57.61 21.03
CA LYS A 31 -11.14 56.65 21.92
C LYS A 31 -11.91 55.33 22.07
N LEU A 32 -13.24 55.38 22.16
CA LEU A 32 -14.06 54.17 22.25
C LEU A 32 -13.99 53.34 20.96
N VAL A 33 -14.18 53.99 19.80
CA VAL A 33 -14.09 53.34 18.49
C VAL A 33 -12.70 52.76 18.28
N THR A 34 -11.63 53.54 18.50
CA THR A 34 -10.26 53.03 18.33
C THR A 34 -9.93 51.90 19.31
N ARG A 35 -10.43 51.94 20.54
CA ARG A 35 -10.25 50.85 21.51
C ARG A 35 -10.99 49.59 21.06
N ASP A 36 -12.23 49.72 20.63
CA ASP A 36 -13.05 48.58 20.22
C ASP A 36 -12.50 47.98 18.91
N THR A 37 -12.08 48.79 17.94
CA THR A 37 -11.39 48.31 16.73
C THR A 37 -10.11 47.54 17.07
N LYS A 38 -9.25 48.09 17.95
CA LYS A 38 -8.03 47.39 18.39
C LYS A 38 -8.35 46.09 19.12
N ARG A 39 -9.42 46.08 19.91
CA ARG A 39 -9.85 44.88 20.64
C ARG A 39 -10.38 43.83 19.68
N PHE A 40 -11.24 44.19 18.72
CA PHE A 40 -11.73 43.29 17.68
C PHE A 40 -10.59 42.73 16.82
N GLU A 41 -9.64 43.58 16.42
CA GLU A 41 -8.46 43.16 15.66
C GLU A 41 -7.62 42.16 16.45
N SER A 42 -7.34 42.45 17.72
CA SER A 42 -6.60 41.54 18.61
C SER A 42 -7.34 40.22 18.83
N ASP A 43 -8.66 40.27 19.02
CA ASP A 43 -9.50 39.09 19.29
C ASP A 43 -9.63 38.22 18.03
N LEU A 44 -9.77 38.84 16.86
CA LEU A 44 -9.80 38.16 15.56
C LEU A 44 -8.45 37.51 15.26
N LYS A 45 -7.35 38.22 15.52
CA LYS A 45 -5.99 37.68 15.36
C LYS A 45 -5.74 36.50 16.29
N ALA A 46 -6.09 36.63 17.57
CA ALA A 46 -5.96 35.53 18.53
C ALA A 46 -6.80 34.30 18.13
N LYS A 47 -8.03 34.50 17.66
CA LYS A 47 -8.88 33.41 17.14
C LYS A 47 -8.32 32.79 15.87
N SER A 48 -7.79 33.60 14.96
CA SER A 48 -7.14 33.13 13.74
C SER A 48 -5.88 32.31 14.06
N ASP A 49 -5.01 32.83 14.92
CA ASP A 49 -3.78 32.14 15.32
C ASP A 49 -4.09 30.83 16.05
N ALA A 50 -5.08 30.82 16.96
CA ALA A 50 -5.55 29.61 17.61
C ALA A 50 -6.14 28.60 16.62
N ALA A 51 -6.93 29.05 15.65
CA ALA A 51 -7.49 28.19 14.60
C ALA A 51 -6.39 27.62 13.68
N ILE A 52 -5.38 28.42 13.33
CA ILE A 52 -4.23 27.99 12.51
C ILE A 52 -3.43 26.91 13.24
N GLU A 53 -3.10 27.13 14.52
CA GLU A 53 -2.36 26.15 15.31
C GLU A 53 -3.17 24.87 15.54
N HIS A 54 -4.49 24.99 15.77
CA HIS A 54 -5.38 23.83 15.82
C HIS A 54 -5.37 23.04 14.52
N LEU A 55 -5.53 23.73 13.37
CA LEU A 55 -5.54 23.08 12.05
C LEU A 55 -4.20 22.42 11.72
N LYS A 56 -3.08 23.08 12.06
CA LYS A 56 -1.74 22.48 11.95
C LYS A 56 -1.62 21.23 12.79
N GLY A 57 -2.09 21.26 14.04
CA GLY A 57 -2.09 20.12 14.94
C GLY A 57 -2.87 18.94 14.35
N GLU A 58 -4.08 19.18 13.83
CA GLU A 58 -4.89 18.15 13.16
C GLU A 58 -4.21 17.58 11.91
N LEU A 59 -3.62 18.44 11.07
CA LEU A 59 -2.91 18.02 9.87
C LEU A 59 -1.67 17.19 10.21
N GLN A 60 -0.90 17.58 11.22
CA GLN A 60 0.25 16.81 11.70
C GLN A 60 -0.18 15.46 12.25
N LEU A 61 -1.25 15.41 13.05
CA LEU A 61 -1.79 14.16 13.58
C LEU A 61 -2.22 13.22 12.44
N LYS A 62 -3.01 13.71 11.48
CA LYS A 62 -3.42 12.94 10.30
C LYS A 62 -2.23 12.48 9.45
N ALA A 63 -1.21 13.31 9.30
CA ALA A 63 0.01 12.95 8.58
C ALA A 63 0.78 11.82 9.28
N VAL A 64 0.88 11.87 10.62
CA VAL A 64 1.51 10.82 11.44
C VAL A 64 0.71 9.52 11.34
N GLU A 65 -0.61 9.57 11.50
CA GLU A 65 -1.50 8.40 11.36
C GLU A 65 -1.39 7.76 9.97
N HIS A 66 -1.42 8.58 8.91
CA HIS A 66 -1.27 8.10 7.55
C HIS A 66 0.10 7.44 7.36
N LYS A 67 1.17 8.06 7.86
CA LYS A 67 2.52 7.51 7.81
C LYS A 67 2.61 6.17 8.55
N GLU A 68 2.07 6.05 9.76
CA GLU A 68 2.06 4.77 10.50
C GLU A 68 1.28 3.69 9.75
N ARG A 69 0.06 3.99 9.31
CA ARG A 69 -0.79 3.02 8.61
C ARG A 69 -0.16 2.58 7.30
N PHE A 70 0.42 3.51 6.55
CA PHE A 70 1.14 3.23 5.32
C PHE A 70 2.36 2.36 5.60
N SER A 71 3.20 2.72 6.56
CA SER A 71 4.37 1.91 6.94
C SER A 71 3.99 0.48 7.33
N ARG A 72 2.96 0.29 8.18
CA ARG A 72 2.51 -1.05 8.59
C ARG A 72 1.95 -1.87 7.43
N LEU A 73 1.21 -1.23 6.51
CA LEU A 73 0.70 -1.91 5.32
C LEU A 73 1.84 -2.32 4.38
N HIS A 74 2.80 -1.43 4.15
CA HIS A 74 3.97 -1.70 3.31
C HIS A 74 4.86 -2.79 3.90
N GLU A 75 5.07 -2.77 5.21
CA GLU A 75 5.78 -3.81 5.94
C GLU A 75 5.06 -5.16 5.79
N LYS A 76 3.74 -5.20 6.02
CA LYS A 76 2.96 -6.44 5.84
C LYS A 76 3.04 -6.97 4.42
N ARG A 77 2.96 -6.09 3.41
CA ARG A 77 3.12 -6.46 1.99
C ARG A 77 4.51 -7.03 1.71
N ALA A 78 5.57 -6.40 2.22
CA ALA A 78 6.93 -6.89 2.05
C ALA A 78 7.13 -8.29 2.67
N THR A 79 6.59 -8.52 3.87
CA THR A 79 6.61 -9.85 4.51
C THR A 79 5.87 -10.88 3.66
N VAL A 80 4.65 -10.57 3.21
CA VAL A 80 3.85 -11.48 2.37
C VAL A 80 4.57 -11.81 1.06
N ILE A 81 5.19 -10.81 0.42
CA ILE A 81 5.97 -11.01 -0.81
C ILE A 81 7.14 -11.95 -0.57
N ALA A 82 7.91 -11.73 0.51
CA ALA A 82 9.07 -12.56 0.84
C ALA A 82 8.68 -14.01 1.14
N GLU A 83 7.66 -14.23 1.96
CA GLU A 83 7.16 -15.56 2.30
C GLU A 83 6.57 -16.28 1.07
N LEU A 84 5.77 -15.58 0.27
CA LEU A 84 5.19 -16.14 -0.96
C LEU A 84 6.26 -16.55 -1.96
N TYR A 85 7.30 -15.73 -2.12
CA TYR A 85 8.43 -16.07 -2.98
C TYR A 85 9.18 -17.30 -2.45
N GLY A 86 9.35 -17.43 -1.13
CA GLY A 86 9.88 -18.65 -0.51
C GLY A 86 9.07 -19.89 -0.89
N CYS A 87 7.74 -19.84 -0.69
CA CYS A 87 6.85 -20.94 -1.09
C CYS A 87 6.93 -21.26 -2.59
N LEU A 88 7.01 -20.23 -3.45
CA LEU A 88 7.17 -20.41 -4.89
C LEU A 88 8.46 -21.17 -5.21
N VAL A 89 9.59 -20.74 -4.63
CA VAL A 89 10.89 -21.36 -4.88
C VAL A 89 10.90 -22.82 -4.44
N GLU A 90 10.38 -23.13 -3.25
CA GLU A 90 10.29 -24.50 -2.76
C GLU A 90 9.41 -25.38 -3.66
N MET A 91 8.26 -24.87 -4.09
CA MET A 91 7.40 -25.56 -5.05
C MET A 91 8.12 -25.85 -6.36
N LEU A 92 8.86 -24.88 -6.91
CA LEU A 92 9.59 -25.05 -8.16
C LEU A 92 10.75 -26.04 -8.02
N TRP A 93 11.46 -26.05 -6.90
CA TRP A 93 12.53 -27.01 -6.64
C TRP A 93 12.03 -28.45 -6.56
N GLU A 94 10.94 -28.70 -5.83
CA GLU A 94 10.39 -30.05 -5.75
C GLU A 94 9.75 -30.48 -7.08
N ALA A 95 9.16 -29.55 -7.83
CA ALA A 95 8.67 -29.82 -9.18
C ALA A 95 9.81 -30.20 -10.14
N GLU A 96 10.94 -29.48 -10.09
CA GLU A 96 12.13 -29.80 -10.87
C GLU A 96 12.73 -31.15 -10.48
N SER A 97 12.86 -31.42 -9.18
CA SER A 97 13.36 -32.70 -8.66
C SER A 97 12.50 -33.88 -9.14
N PHE A 98 11.18 -33.72 -9.13
CA PHE A 98 10.24 -34.71 -9.62
C PHE A 98 10.34 -34.89 -11.14
N LEU A 99 10.24 -33.80 -11.92
CA LEU A 99 10.18 -33.82 -13.38
C LEU A 99 11.54 -34.07 -14.06
N SER A 100 12.63 -34.07 -13.29
CA SER A 100 13.97 -34.35 -13.80
C SER A 100 14.08 -35.77 -14.37
N PRO A 101 14.61 -35.93 -15.60
CA PRO A 101 14.94 -37.24 -16.14
C PRO A 101 16.17 -37.87 -15.47
N LEU A 102 16.95 -37.06 -14.72
CA LEU A 102 18.10 -37.52 -13.96
C LEU A 102 17.69 -37.85 -12.53
N GLN A 103 18.10 -39.03 -12.05
CA GLN A 103 17.97 -39.44 -10.66
C GLN A 103 19.36 -39.69 -10.08
N TRP A 104 19.74 -38.91 -9.07
CA TRP A 104 21.04 -39.07 -8.43
C TRP A 104 21.03 -40.18 -7.38
N VAL A 105 22.19 -40.78 -7.13
CA VAL A 105 22.33 -41.82 -6.10
C VAL A 105 22.04 -41.21 -4.72
N GLY A 106 21.14 -41.85 -3.97
CA GLY A 106 20.71 -41.39 -2.64
C GLY A 106 19.50 -40.45 -2.65
N GLU A 107 18.99 -40.07 -3.82
CA GLU A 107 17.73 -39.32 -3.90
C GLU A 107 16.51 -40.18 -3.56
N PRO A 108 15.41 -39.55 -3.12
CA PRO A 108 14.13 -40.22 -2.99
C PRO A 108 13.70 -40.88 -4.31
N ASN A 109 12.90 -41.94 -4.20
CA ASN A 109 12.28 -42.56 -5.36
C ASN A 109 11.24 -41.62 -6.00
N GLN A 110 10.79 -41.95 -7.22
CA GLN A 110 9.87 -41.08 -7.97
C GLN A 110 8.50 -40.89 -7.29
N GLU A 111 8.00 -41.87 -6.55
CA GLU A 111 6.75 -41.74 -5.80
C GLU A 111 6.88 -40.70 -4.67
N GLU A 112 7.99 -40.74 -3.94
CA GLU A 112 8.27 -39.79 -2.87
C GLU A 112 8.52 -38.39 -3.41
N LYS A 113 9.27 -38.25 -4.51
CA LYS A 113 9.46 -36.95 -5.20
C LYS A 113 8.13 -36.34 -5.63
N HIS A 114 7.23 -37.12 -6.21
CA HIS A 114 5.89 -36.65 -6.56
C HIS A 114 5.08 -36.23 -5.33
N ARG A 115 5.14 -36.99 -4.24
CA ARG A 115 4.48 -36.63 -2.98
C ARG A 115 5.00 -35.30 -2.45
N LEU A 116 6.31 -35.09 -2.44
CA LEU A 116 6.94 -33.83 -2.02
C LEU A 116 6.52 -32.65 -2.91
N ALA A 117 6.56 -32.81 -4.23
CA ALA A 117 6.12 -31.81 -5.18
C ALA A 117 4.64 -31.42 -4.98
N MET A 118 3.75 -32.42 -4.79
CA MET A 118 2.34 -32.17 -4.51
C MET A 118 2.12 -31.46 -3.17
N ASN A 119 2.89 -31.79 -2.13
CA ASN A 119 2.79 -31.10 -0.84
C ASN A 119 3.18 -29.63 -0.97
N LYS A 120 4.32 -29.33 -1.61
CA LYS A 120 4.77 -27.95 -1.81
C LYS A 120 3.85 -27.13 -2.69
N LEU A 121 3.24 -27.76 -3.69
CA LEU A 121 2.19 -27.15 -4.50
C LEU A 121 0.97 -26.75 -3.64
N VAL A 122 0.51 -27.64 -2.76
CA VAL A 122 -0.61 -27.36 -1.85
C VAL A 122 -0.26 -26.28 -0.83
N GLU A 123 0.96 -26.29 -0.28
CA GLU A 123 1.45 -25.23 0.62
C GLU A 123 1.46 -23.86 -0.07
N PHE A 124 1.97 -23.79 -1.30
CA PHE A 124 1.95 -22.58 -2.12
C PHE A 124 0.53 -22.04 -2.31
N PHE A 125 -0.41 -22.86 -2.82
CA PHE A 125 -1.78 -22.40 -3.06
C PHE A 125 -2.47 -21.94 -1.77
N ARG A 126 -2.31 -22.69 -0.67
CA ARG A 126 -2.90 -22.31 0.62
C ARG A 126 -2.36 -20.98 1.14
N PHE A 127 -1.06 -20.73 0.98
CA PHE A 127 -0.46 -19.47 1.39
C PHE A 127 -0.89 -18.33 0.46
N PHE A 128 -0.87 -18.56 -0.85
CA PHE A 128 -1.26 -17.59 -1.88
C PHE A 128 -2.72 -17.15 -1.71
N ASP A 129 -3.67 -18.08 -1.63
CA ASP A 129 -5.10 -17.78 -1.53
C ASP A 129 -5.44 -16.97 -0.27
N LYS A 130 -4.77 -17.26 0.86
CA LYS A 130 -4.97 -16.54 2.12
C LYS A 130 -4.42 -15.11 2.08
N ASN A 131 -3.43 -14.84 1.24
CA ASN A 131 -2.69 -13.58 1.25
C ASN A 131 -2.87 -12.74 -0.02
N ARG A 132 -3.62 -13.21 -1.02
CA ARG A 132 -3.83 -12.50 -2.30
C ARG A 132 -4.32 -11.06 -2.17
N ILE A 133 -5.06 -10.74 -1.10
CA ILE A 133 -5.56 -9.37 -0.82
C ILE A 133 -4.44 -8.33 -0.63
N TYR A 134 -3.23 -8.79 -0.32
CA TYR A 134 -2.07 -7.90 -0.11
C TYR A 134 -1.30 -7.62 -1.41
N LEU A 135 -1.65 -8.26 -2.52
CA LEU A 135 -0.91 -8.23 -3.78
C LEU A 135 -1.71 -7.52 -4.89
N PRO A 136 -1.04 -6.92 -5.89
CA PRO A 136 -1.71 -6.44 -7.11
C PRO A 136 -2.33 -7.60 -7.89
N GLU A 137 -3.48 -7.36 -8.54
CA GLU A 137 -4.22 -8.41 -9.27
C GLU A 137 -3.38 -8.98 -10.42
N GLU A 138 -2.64 -8.16 -11.16
CA GLU A 138 -1.81 -8.60 -12.29
C GLU A 138 -0.69 -9.54 -11.84
N LEU A 139 -0.21 -9.38 -10.60
CA LEU A 139 0.76 -10.26 -9.99
C LEU A 139 0.12 -11.58 -9.57
N CYS A 140 -1.08 -11.53 -8.99
CA CYS A 140 -1.88 -12.71 -8.66
C CYS A 140 -2.13 -13.58 -9.89
N GLU A 141 -2.59 -12.99 -11.00
CA GLU A 141 -2.82 -13.69 -12.25
C GLU A 141 -1.56 -14.37 -12.79
N SER A 142 -0.40 -13.69 -12.69
CA SER A 142 0.87 -14.23 -13.18
C SER A 142 1.37 -15.39 -12.31
N LEU A 143 1.21 -15.29 -11.00
CA LEU A 143 1.54 -16.35 -10.05
C LEU A 143 0.64 -17.57 -10.24
N GLU A 144 -0.67 -17.36 -10.33
CA GLU A 144 -1.64 -18.41 -10.53
C GLU A 144 -1.38 -19.15 -11.85
N LYS A 145 -1.15 -18.41 -12.94
CA LYS A 145 -0.81 -19.00 -14.24
C LYS A 145 0.43 -19.90 -14.15
N LEU A 146 1.50 -19.42 -13.54
CA LEU A 146 2.72 -20.22 -13.36
C LEU A 146 2.46 -21.47 -12.51
N ALA A 147 1.80 -21.32 -11.36
CA ALA A 147 1.52 -22.42 -10.45
C ALA A 147 0.59 -23.46 -11.08
N MET A 148 -0.43 -23.04 -11.84
CA MET A 148 -1.32 -23.94 -12.59
C MET A 148 -0.58 -24.68 -13.69
N GLN A 149 0.34 -24.03 -14.40
CA GLN A 149 1.17 -24.67 -15.41
C GLN A 149 2.04 -25.76 -14.79
N VAL A 150 2.75 -25.44 -13.71
CA VAL A 150 3.59 -26.40 -12.97
C VAL A 150 2.74 -27.57 -12.44
N ARG A 151 1.58 -27.27 -11.83
CA ARG A 151 0.62 -28.28 -11.37
C ARG A 151 0.21 -29.24 -12.46
N SER A 152 -0.09 -28.73 -13.66
CA SER A 152 -0.51 -29.54 -14.81
C SER A 152 0.56 -30.58 -15.17
N HIS A 153 1.83 -30.17 -15.20
CA HIS A 153 2.95 -31.06 -15.49
C HIS A 153 3.20 -32.09 -14.39
N ILE A 154 3.10 -31.69 -13.13
CA ILE A 154 3.23 -32.62 -11.99
C ILE A 154 2.13 -33.69 -12.06
N ILE A 155 0.87 -33.29 -12.24
CA ILE A 155 -0.27 -34.23 -12.29
C ILE A 155 -0.18 -35.15 -13.50
N SER A 156 0.06 -34.59 -14.69
CA SER A 156 0.11 -35.37 -15.95
C SER A 156 1.27 -36.37 -15.98
N SER A 157 2.39 -36.08 -15.33
CA SER A 157 3.49 -37.05 -15.17
C SER A 157 3.20 -38.03 -14.02
N GLY A 158 2.58 -37.54 -12.95
CA GLY A 158 2.27 -38.27 -11.73
C GLY A 158 1.31 -39.44 -11.90
N VAL A 159 0.37 -39.36 -12.86
CA VAL A 159 -0.56 -40.47 -13.14
C VAL A 159 0.16 -41.77 -13.54
N TYR A 160 1.39 -41.67 -14.06
CA TYR A 160 2.15 -42.83 -14.54
C TYR A 160 3.05 -43.49 -13.50
N ILE A 161 3.24 -42.88 -12.31
CA ILE A 161 4.22 -43.35 -11.30
C ILE A 161 3.95 -44.78 -10.83
N LYS A 162 2.67 -45.15 -10.73
CA LYS A 162 2.26 -46.47 -10.21
C LYS A 162 2.41 -47.60 -11.23
N TYR A 163 2.72 -47.28 -12.49
CA TYR A 163 2.82 -48.25 -13.57
C TYR A 163 4.27 -48.51 -13.91
N LYS A 164 4.65 -49.79 -13.93
CA LYS A 164 5.97 -50.20 -14.40
C LYS A 164 5.99 -50.23 -15.93
N ASP A 165 7.12 -49.90 -16.54
CA ASP A 165 7.21 -49.81 -18.00
C ASP A 165 6.90 -51.14 -18.70
N GLU A 166 7.20 -52.28 -18.07
CA GLU A 166 6.90 -53.60 -18.64
C GLU A 166 5.39 -53.89 -18.70
N THR A 167 4.58 -53.14 -17.95
CA THR A 167 3.12 -53.29 -17.90
C THR A 167 2.38 -52.40 -18.90
N LEU A 168 3.10 -51.49 -19.58
CA LEU A 168 2.52 -50.48 -20.47
C LEU A 168 2.56 -50.91 -21.94
N ASN A 169 1.40 -50.83 -22.60
CA ASN A 169 1.35 -50.91 -24.06
C ASN A 169 2.07 -49.71 -24.71
N ASP A 170 2.40 -49.83 -25.99
CA ASP A 170 3.24 -48.85 -26.68
C ASP A 170 2.62 -47.45 -26.69
N HIS A 171 1.31 -47.34 -26.91
CA HIS A 171 0.59 -46.06 -26.87
C HIS A 171 0.67 -45.37 -25.49
N THR A 172 0.56 -46.14 -24.41
CA THR A 172 0.61 -45.60 -23.04
C THR A 172 2.03 -45.19 -22.68
N ARG A 173 3.03 -45.93 -23.16
CA ARG A 173 4.45 -45.61 -22.99
C ARG A 173 4.80 -44.31 -23.71
N GLU A 174 4.35 -44.14 -24.95
CA GLU A 174 4.51 -42.89 -25.70
C GLU A 174 3.83 -41.71 -24.99
N SER A 175 2.61 -41.92 -24.47
CA SER A 175 1.89 -40.90 -23.69
C SER A 175 2.63 -40.50 -22.41
N LYS A 176 3.21 -41.48 -21.69
CA LYS A 176 4.06 -41.27 -20.53
C LYS A 176 5.28 -40.43 -20.92
N GLU A 177 6.07 -40.87 -21.90
CA GLU A 177 7.26 -40.14 -22.37
C GLU A 177 6.93 -38.70 -22.79
N LYS A 178 5.81 -38.50 -23.50
CA LYS A 178 5.34 -37.17 -23.89
C LYS A 178 5.04 -36.28 -22.68
N ALA A 179 4.37 -36.82 -21.65
CA ALA A 179 4.07 -36.07 -20.43
C ALA A 179 5.35 -35.65 -19.70
N TRP A 180 6.30 -36.57 -19.53
CA TRP A 180 7.60 -36.31 -18.91
C TRP A 180 8.44 -35.30 -19.68
N ASN A 181 8.54 -35.46 -21.01
CA ASN A 181 9.27 -34.54 -21.87
C ASN A 181 8.66 -33.13 -21.87
N ALA A 182 7.32 -33.03 -21.88
CA ALA A 182 6.63 -31.75 -21.78
C ALA A 182 6.88 -31.09 -20.40
N GLY A 183 6.77 -31.85 -19.31
CA GLY A 183 7.03 -31.35 -17.96
C GLY A 183 8.46 -30.86 -17.77
N TRP A 184 9.44 -31.66 -18.21
CA TRP A 184 10.85 -31.27 -18.16
C TRP A 184 11.15 -30.06 -19.06
N GLY A 185 10.58 -30.03 -20.27
CA GLY A 185 10.70 -28.90 -21.18
C GLY A 185 10.18 -27.60 -20.58
N ALA A 186 9.03 -27.64 -19.90
CA ALA A 186 8.47 -26.48 -19.22
C ALA A 186 9.37 -26.01 -18.07
N ILE A 187 9.86 -26.92 -17.21
CA ILE A 187 10.76 -26.60 -16.10
C ILE A 187 12.07 -25.95 -16.58
N ARG A 188 12.61 -26.39 -17.71
CA ARG A 188 13.89 -25.90 -18.24
C ARG A 188 13.78 -24.60 -19.01
N ASN A 189 12.67 -24.37 -19.70
CA ASN A 189 12.57 -23.29 -20.67
C ASN A 189 11.56 -22.21 -20.24
N GLU A 190 10.36 -22.60 -19.84
CA GLU A 190 9.24 -21.66 -19.62
C GLU A 190 9.20 -21.13 -18.18
N VAL A 191 9.33 -22.04 -17.21
CA VAL A 191 9.28 -21.72 -15.78
C VAL A 191 10.35 -20.71 -15.36
N PRO A 192 11.62 -20.80 -15.81
CA PRO A 192 12.64 -19.81 -15.43
C PRO A 192 12.35 -18.41 -15.98
N GLN A 193 11.76 -18.31 -17.18
CA GLN A 193 11.37 -17.03 -17.77
C GLN A 193 10.21 -16.39 -16.98
N ALA A 194 9.17 -17.18 -16.70
CA ALA A 194 8.03 -16.73 -15.90
C ALA A 194 8.46 -16.32 -14.48
N ARG A 195 9.33 -17.12 -13.84
CA ARG A 195 9.91 -16.81 -12.53
C ARG A 195 10.69 -15.49 -12.56
N LYS A 196 11.54 -15.27 -13.56
CA LYS A 196 12.32 -14.03 -13.68
C LYS A 196 11.42 -12.79 -13.75
N LEU A 197 10.35 -12.85 -14.56
CA LEU A 197 9.38 -11.75 -14.67
C LEU A 197 8.66 -11.48 -13.33
N LEU A 198 8.33 -12.53 -12.57
CA LEU A 198 7.76 -12.38 -11.23
C LEU A 198 8.74 -11.75 -10.24
N GLU A 199 10.01 -12.17 -10.27
CA GLU A 199 11.05 -11.59 -9.43
C GLU A 199 11.26 -10.10 -9.73
N GLU A 200 11.24 -9.69 -10.99
CA GLU A 200 11.30 -8.28 -11.38
C GLU A 200 10.13 -7.47 -10.80
N ARG A 201 8.90 -8.01 -10.86
CA ARG A 201 7.72 -7.38 -10.25
C ARG A 201 7.82 -7.32 -8.72
N PHE A 202 8.27 -8.39 -8.07
CA PHE A 202 8.48 -8.41 -6.62
C PHE A 202 9.53 -7.37 -6.20
N ARG A 203 10.67 -7.28 -6.90
CA ARG A 203 11.70 -6.25 -6.66
C ARG A 203 11.15 -4.84 -6.83
N GLY A 204 10.31 -4.62 -7.85
CA GLY A 204 9.60 -3.35 -8.04
C GLY A 204 8.71 -2.98 -6.86
N LEU A 205 7.93 -3.93 -6.34
CA LEU A 205 7.06 -3.72 -5.17
C LEU A 205 7.84 -3.47 -3.86
N LEU A 206 9.05 -4.01 -3.76
CA LEU A 206 9.96 -3.80 -2.63
C LEU A 206 10.79 -2.51 -2.75
N GLY A 207 10.63 -1.74 -3.84
CA GLY A 207 11.30 -0.45 -4.02
C GLY A 207 12.69 -0.52 -4.64
N ALA A 208 13.12 -1.67 -5.18
CA ALA A 208 14.39 -1.80 -5.90
C ALA A 208 14.31 -1.34 -7.38
N GLY A 209 13.17 -0.79 -7.80
CA GLY A 209 12.91 -0.32 -9.16
C GLY A 209 12.69 1.19 -9.26
N ALA A 210 13.55 1.98 -8.61
CA ALA A 210 13.69 3.42 -8.80
C ALA A 210 15.12 3.76 -9.23
#